data_AF-A0AAD7Y3Z2-F1
#
_entry.id   AF-A0AAD7Y3Z2-F1
#
_cell.length_a   1.000
_cell.length_b   1.000
_cell.length_c   1.000
_cell.angle_alpha   90.00
_cell.angle_beta   90.00
_cell.angle_gamma   90.00
#
_symmetry.space_group_name_H-M   'P 1'
#
loop_
_entity.id
_entity.type
_entity.pdbx_description
1 polymer ?
#
loop_
_entity_poly.entity_id
_entity_poly.type
_entity_poly.pdbx_seq_one_letter_code
_entity_poly.pdbx_strand_id
1 'polypeptide(L)'
;MTAEDGATNSEEEETADNALLTFGLPSNYLPGMDLPSKRVLKAQTTIDMIMRSLLDVSNGTYCSSGTEWNNGMRCDVLYTPRLSIHTSLPPVLIEVQRKINDAFIRRIIQYCLSVTNIYPNHPLPIVLIFCVDKASARNLSTKFESCDEKPWLKQFPCTGWATNCYLVSNDAPDDDRILDPLHAVSLFFSEQQPALHSHSHAHDSTIKSLYKLIMTLCEEDETYKDNFLKTINDVCDTHETLYHRIYDAIKDIPGTRKACKIVERARQYNTKVKRKFSMVETDSDSSLELPAKLPMVSKATEASATPEQEIAFIRHYRKNLIGKMNWNDCLTRGHAEGLFKRYSTGNSLRANFGSRIKNQ
;
A
#
# COMPACT_ATOMS: atom_id res chain seq x y z
N MET A 1 -1.22 -36.48 28.42
CA MET A 1 -1.87 -35.16 28.34
C MET A 1 -1.05 -34.32 27.36
N THR A 2 -1.28 -34.53 26.05
CA THR A 2 -0.80 -33.75 24.90
C THR A 2 -1.29 -34.47 23.64
N ALA A 3 -2.58 -34.32 23.32
CA ALA A 3 -3.17 -34.82 22.07
C ALA A 3 -4.25 -33.87 21.52
N GLU A 4 -4.55 -32.76 22.20
CA GLU A 4 -5.67 -31.87 21.83
C GLU A 4 -5.24 -30.65 20.99
N ASP A 5 -3.94 -30.29 20.93
CA ASP A 5 -3.48 -29.13 20.15
C ASP A 5 -3.29 -29.40 18.64
N GLY A 6 -3.39 -30.68 18.22
CA GLY A 6 -3.16 -31.07 16.82
C GLY A 6 -4.43 -31.10 15.95
N ALA A 7 -5.60 -31.27 16.55
CA ALA A 7 -6.86 -31.49 15.81
C ALA A 7 -7.57 -30.18 15.43
N THR A 8 -7.51 -29.17 16.30
CA THR A 8 -8.09 -27.83 16.06
C THR A 8 -7.38 -27.10 14.92
N ASN A 9 -6.05 -27.25 14.82
CA ASN A 9 -5.26 -26.60 13.78
C ASN A 9 -5.52 -27.20 12.38
N SER A 10 -5.78 -28.52 12.30
CA SER A 10 -6.09 -29.20 11.05
C SER A 10 -7.50 -28.88 10.53
N GLU A 11 -8.49 -28.73 11.42
CA GLU A 11 -9.86 -28.37 11.04
C GLU A 11 -9.96 -26.90 10.59
N GLU A 12 -9.20 -25.99 11.21
CA GLU A 12 -9.11 -24.58 10.80
C GLU A 12 -8.37 -24.40 9.45
N GLU A 13 -7.30 -25.17 9.20
CA GLU A 13 -6.63 -25.17 7.88
C GLU A 13 -7.52 -25.75 6.78
N GLU A 14 -8.25 -26.84 7.05
CA GLU A 14 -9.13 -27.49 6.07
C GLU A 14 -10.36 -26.62 5.74
N THR A 15 -10.89 -25.86 6.71
CA THR A 15 -11.96 -24.89 6.48
C THR A 15 -11.48 -23.65 5.73
N ALA A 16 -10.29 -23.13 6.02
CA ALA A 16 -9.70 -22.01 5.29
C ALA A 16 -9.35 -22.36 3.84
N ASP A 17 -8.84 -23.58 3.58
CA ASP A 17 -8.55 -24.04 2.22
C ASP A 17 -9.85 -24.30 1.42
N ASN A 18 -10.91 -24.80 2.06
CA ASN A 18 -12.23 -24.93 1.41
C ASN A 18 -12.87 -23.56 1.11
N ALA A 19 -12.69 -22.57 1.98
CA ALA A 19 -13.14 -21.20 1.75
C ALA A 19 -12.40 -20.60 0.54
N LEU A 20 -11.07 -20.76 0.46
CA LEU A 20 -10.28 -20.25 -0.66
C LEU A 20 -10.72 -20.84 -2.02
N LEU A 21 -11.04 -22.13 -2.06
CA LEU A 21 -11.45 -22.82 -3.29
C LEU A 21 -12.76 -22.25 -3.85
N THR A 22 -13.68 -21.87 -2.97
CA THR A 22 -15.04 -21.46 -3.33
C THR A 22 -15.23 -19.95 -3.36
N PHE A 23 -14.31 -19.17 -2.77
CA PHE A 23 -14.34 -17.71 -2.80
C PHE A 23 -14.22 -17.18 -4.23
N GLY A 24 -15.20 -16.37 -4.64
CA GLY A 24 -15.21 -15.68 -5.92
C GLY A 24 -14.87 -14.21 -5.74
N LEU A 25 -13.78 -13.76 -6.38
CA LEU A 25 -13.39 -12.36 -6.39
C LEU A 25 -14.45 -11.49 -7.07
N PRO A 26 -14.78 -10.32 -6.50
CA PRO A 26 -15.58 -9.31 -7.18
C PRO A 26 -14.96 -8.91 -8.53
N SER A 27 -15.79 -8.44 -9.46
CA SER A 27 -15.35 -8.08 -10.82
C SER A 27 -14.29 -6.97 -10.86
N ASN A 28 -14.26 -6.08 -9.87
CA ASN A 28 -13.25 -5.03 -9.72
C ASN A 28 -11.96 -5.51 -9.03
N TYR A 29 -11.91 -6.77 -8.61
CA TYR A 29 -10.80 -7.42 -7.92
C TYR A 29 -10.18 -8.58 -8.70
N LEU A 30 -10.60 -8.78 -9.96
CA LEU A 30 -10.03 -9.82 -10.80
C LEU A 30 -8.50 -9.64 -10.95
N PRO A 31 -7.72 -10.74 -10.97
CA PRO A 31 -6.30 -10.70 -11.30
C PRO A 31 -6.07 -9.98 -12.65
N GLY A 32 -4.92 -9.34 -12.83
CA GLY A 32 -4.58 -8.64 -14.08
C GLY A 32 -5.23 -7.25 -14.23
N MET A 33 -6.19 -6.89 -13.37
CA MET A 33 -6.72 -5.54 -13.27
C MET A 33 -5.71 -4.61 -12.59
N ASP A 34 -5.74 -3.32 -12.94
CA ASP A 34 -4.72 -2.33 -12.56
C ASP A 34 -4.44 -2.29 -11.03
N LEU A 35 -5.46 -1.95 -10.24
CA LEU A 35 -5.30 -1.76 -8.80
C LEU A 35 -5.01 -3.08 -8.04
N PRO A 36 -5.73 -4.19 -8.26
CA PRO A 36 -5.44 -5.45 -7.59
C PRO A 36 -4.03 -5.98 -7.92
N SER A 37 -3.61 -5.91 -9.19
CA SER A 37 -2.28 -6.38 -9.60
C SER A 37 -1.17 -5.57 -8.92
N LYS A 38 -1.31 -4.25 -8.86
CA LYS A 38 -0.37 -3.38 -8.13
C LYS A 38 -0.27 -3.74 -6.65
N ARG A 39 -1.38 -4.07 -5.99
CA ARG A 39 -1.35 -4.44 -4.57
C ARG A 39 -0.71 -5.81 -4.34
N VAL A 40 -1.07 -6.79 -5.16
CA VAL A 40 -0.46 -8.14 -5.13
C VAL A 40 1.06 -8.03 -5.33
N LEU A 41 1.51 -7.25 -6.31
CA LEU A 41 2.93 -7.04 -6.59
C LEU A 41 3.65 -6.22 -5.51
N LYS A 42 2.96 -5.43 -4.69
CA LYS A 42 3.56 -4.69 -3.58
C LYS A 42 3.66 -5.47 -2.28
N ALA A 43 3.01 -6.64 -2.19
CA ALA A 43 3.12 -7.51 -1.03
C ALA A 43 4.53 -8.13 -0.94
N GLN A 44 5.14 -8.11 0.24
CA GLN A 44 6.53 -8.56 0.42
C GLN A 44 6.73 -10.02 0.00
N THR A 45 5.74 -10.88 0.25
CA THR A 45 5.75 -12.29 -0.17
C THR A 45 5.88 -12.42 -1.69
N THR A 46 5.17 -11.60 -2.45
CA THR A 46 5.25 -11.54 -3.92
C THR A 46 6.59 -10.97 -4.38
N ILE A 47 7.10 -9.92 -3.72
CA ILE A 47 8.41 -9.33 -4.03
C ILE A 47 9.50 -10.39 -3.88
N ASP A 48 9.56 -11.04 -2.73
CA ASP A 48 10.57 -12.05 -2.41
C ASP A 48 10.52 -13.22 -3.40
N MET A 49 9.32 -13.66 -3.74
CA MET A 49 9.08 -14.73 -4.73
C MET A 49 9.58 -14.36 -6.12
N ILE A 50 9.19 -13.19 -6.64
CA ILE A 50 9.62 -12.72 -7.97
C ILE A 50 11.14 -12.53 -7.99
N MET A 51 11.71 -11.89 -6.96
CA MET A 51 13.13 -11.58 -6.93
C MET A 51 14.00 -12.82 -6.78
N ARG A 52 13.55 -13.83 -6.04
CA ARG A 52 14.22 -15.14 -5.98
C ARG A 52 14.18 -15.84 -7.34
N SER A 53 13.04 -15.89 -8.02
CA SER A 53 12.97 -16.50 -9.35
C SER A 53 13.82 -15.72 -10.38
N LEU A 54 13.80 -14.39 -10.34
CA LEU A 54 14.44 -13.54 -11.34
C LEU A 54 15.96 -13.41 -11.17
N LEU A 55 16.44 -13.21 -9.93
CA LEU A 55 17.84 -12.87 -9.62
C LEU A 55 18.52 -13.82 -8.62
N ASP A 56 17.82 -14.85 -8.13
CA ASP A 56 18.32 -15.79 -7.12
C ASP A 56 18.81 -15.10 -5.83
N VAL A 57 18.05 -14.11 -5.36
CA VAL A 57 18.34 -13.38 -4.11
C VAL A 57 17.50 -13.88 -2.94
N SER A 58 18.02 -13.68 -1.72
CA SER A 58 17.32 -14.05 -0.49
C SER A 58 16.13 -13.14 -0.17
N ASN A 59 15.19 -13.65 0.61
CA ASN A 59 14.00 -12.91 1.04
C ASN A 59 14.37 -11.64 1.81
N GLY A 60 13.58 -10.58 1.61
CA GLY A 60 13.78 -9.28 2.24
C GLY A 60 14.86 -8.42 1.58
N THR A 61 15.60 -8.93 0.58
CA THR A 61 16.64 -8.18 -0.14
C THR A 61 16.07 -6.96 -0.86
N TYR A 62 14.84 -7.07 -1.39
CA TYR A 62 14.14 -6.01 -2.10
C TYR A 62 12.89 -5.53 -1.35
N CYS A 63 12.45 -4.32 -1.68
CA CYS A 63 11.16 -3.77 -1.25
C CYS A 63 10.55 -2.91 -2.37
N SER A 64 9.25 -2.64 -2.26
CA SER A 64 8.58 -1.68 -3.15
C SER A 64 9.08 -0.26 -2.83
N SER A 65 9.36 0.51 -3.89
CA SER A 65 9.72 1.93 -3.83
C SER A 65 8.58 2.81 -4.37
N GLY A 66 8.77 4.13 -4.28
CA GLY A 66 7.89 5.12 -4.91
C GLY A 66 7.95 5.01 -6.43
N THR A 67 6.79 5.12 -7.07
CA THR A 67 6.65 4.89 -8.52
C THR A 67 6.42 6.17 -9.33
N GLU A 68 6.24 7.31 -8.67
CA GLU A 68 5.98 8.61 -9.31
C GLU A 68 7.24 9.49 -9.30
N TRP A 69 7.45 10.21 -10.40
CA TRP A 69 8.65 11.04 -10.60
C TRP A 69 8.29 12.50 -10.92
N ASN A 70 9.28 13.39 -10.84
CA ASN A 70 9.09 14.84 -10.98
C ASN A 70 8.53 15.28 -12.35
N ASN A 71 8.64 14.44 -13.37
CA ASN A 71 8.08 14.67 -14.70
C ASN A 71 6.59 14.26 -14.80
N GLY A 72 5.95 13.87 -13.69
CA GLY A 72 4.57 13.39 -13.63
C GLY A 72 4.37 11.98 -14.20
N MET A 73 5.44 11.32 -14.64
CA MET A 73 5.38 9.94 -15.08
C MET A 73 5.34 8.99 -13.89
N ARG A 74 4.71 7.83 -14.07
CA ARG A 74 4.65 6.79 -13.06
C ARG A 74 4.62 5.40 -13.66
N CYS A 75 5.39 4.49 -13.08
CA CYS A 75 5.29 3.05 -13.37
C CYS A 75 4.25 2.39 -12.46
N ASP A 76 3.89 1.15 -12.77
CA ASP A 76 2.99 0.38 -11.92
C ASP A 76 3.66 0.00 -10.60
N VAL A 77 4.85 -0.60 -10.69
CA VAL A 77 5.63 -1.09 -9.54
C VAL A 77 7.13 -0.93 -9.80
N LEU A 78 7.86 -0.52 -8.76
CA LEU A 78 9.32 -0.44 -8.75
C LEU A 78 9.86 -1.15 -7.51
N TYR A 79 10.73 -2.13 -7.70
CA TYR A 79 11.49 -2.77 -6.64
C TYR A 79 12.89 -2.21 -6.57
N THR A 80 13.38 -1.97 -5.36
CA THR A 80 14.74 -1.52 -5.10
C THR A 80 15.39 -2.37 -4.01
N PRO A 81 16.72 -2.56 -4.04
CA PRO A 81 17.42 -3.16 -2.93
C PRO A 81 17.13 -2.41 -1.63
N ARG A 82 16.80 -3.13 -0.57
CA ARG A 82 16.38 -2.56 0.71
C ARG A 82 17.52 -1.83 1.42
N LEU A 83 18.72 -2.41 1.36
CA LEU A 83 19.90 -1.83 1.99
C LEU A 83 20.74 -1.12 0.93
N SER A 84 21.15 0.11 1.24
CA SER A 84 21.98 0.95 0.37
C SER A 84 23.36 0.36 0.07
N ILE A 85 23.81 -0.63 0.84
CA ILE A 85 25.06 -1.37 0.60
C ILE A 85 25.00 -2.28 -0.63
N HIS A 86 23.81 -2.66 -1.09
CA HIS A 86 23.63 -3.50 -2.27
C HIS A 86 23.64 -2.68 -3.57
N THR A 87 24.69 -1.89 -3.76
CA THR A 87 24.84 -1.05 -4.96
C THR A 87 25.05 -1.85 -6.23
N SER A 88 25.44 -3.13 -6.13
CA SER A 88 25.58 -4.03 -7.28
C SER A 88 24.25 -4.58 -7.80
N LEU A 89 23.16 -4.44 -7.04
CA LEU A 89 21.85 -4.98 -7.41
C LEU A 89 21.04 -3.92 -8.19
N PRO A 90 20.47 -4.26 -9.36
CA PRO A 90 19.70 -3.31 -10.16
C PRO A 90 18.31 -3.07 -9.54
N PRO A 91 17.73 -1.86 -9.71
CA PRO A 91 16.29 -1.66 -9.54
C PRO A 91 15.51 -2.53 -10.54
N VAL A 92 14.31 -2.99 -10.17
CA VAL A 92 13.43 -3.77 -11.06
C VAL A 92 12.12 -3.02 -11.28
N LEU A 93 11.88 -2.60 -12.51
CA LEU A 93 10.66 -1.95 -12.94
C LEU A 93 9.67 -3.00 -13.45
N ILE A 94 8.45 -2.98 -12.94
CA ILE A 94 7.41 -3.96 -13.30
C ILE A 94 6.19 -3.23 -13.85
N GLU A 95 5.68 -3.75 -14.97
CA GLU A 95 4.48 -3.25 -15.65
C GLU A 95 3.51 -4.39 -15.91
N VAL A 96 2.22 -4.18 -15.60
CA VAL A 96 1.16 -5.14 -15.93
C VAL A 96 0.32 -4.53 -17.03
N GLN A 97 0.40 -5.09 -18.23
CA GLN A 97 -0.21 -4.48 -19.41
C GLN A 97 -1.11 -5.44 -20.16
N ARG A 98 -2.28 -4.93 -20.56
CA ARG A 98 -3.14 -5.64 -21.51
C ARG A 98 -2.54 -5.63 -22.90
N LYS A 99 -2.12 -4.46 -23.39
CA LYS A 99 -1.60 -4.30 -24.75
C LYS A 99 -0.20 -3.75 -24.74
N ILE A 100 0.70 -4.44 -25.43
CA ILE A 100 2.10 -4.04 -25.60
C ILE A 100 2.23 -3.56 -27.04
N ASN A 101 2.68 -2.32 -27.23
CA ASN A 101 2.91 -1.71 -28.54
C ASN A 101 4.13 -0.78 -28.49
N ASP A 102 4.54 -0.22 -29.63
CA ASP A 102 5.74 0.62 -29.69
C ASP A 102 5.63 1.90 -28.83
N ALA A 103 4.42 2.43 -28.63
CA ALA A 103 4.21 3.57 -27.73
C ALA A 103 4.45 3.19 -26.27
N PHE A 104 4.04 1.99 -25.86
CA PHE A 104 4.32 1.43 -24.55
C PHE A 104 5.83 1.19 -24.35
N ILE A 105 6.52 0.61 -25.34
CA ILE A 105 7.98 0.42 -25.25
C ILE A 105 8.71 1.76 -25.10
N ARG A 106 8.34 2.78 -25.87
CA ARG A 106 8.89 4.14 -25.71
C ARG A 106 8.67 4.70 -24.30
N ARG A 107 7.51 4.43 -23.70
CA ARG A 107 7.19 4.83 -22.33
C ARG A 107 8.06 4.11 -21.29
N ILE A 108 8.28 2.80 -21.43
CA ILE A 108 9.20 2.04 -20.57
C ILE A 108 10.61 2.62 -20.62
N ILE A 109 11.11 2.97 -21.81
CA ILE A 109 12.46 3.55 -21.95
C ILE A 109 12.55 4.84 -21.12
N GLN A 110 11.55 5.72 -21.19
CA GLN A 110 11.49 6.95 -20.39
C GLN A 110 11.44 6.66 -18.88
N TYR A 111 10.75 5.61 -18.47
CA TYR A 111 10.72 5.18 -17.08
C TYR A 111 12.09 4.72 -16.61
N CYS A 112 12.79 3.92 -17.41
CA CYS A 112 14.14 3.43 -17.08
C CYS A 112 15.12 4.59 -16.90
N LEU A 113 15.08 5.58 -17.79
CA LEU A 113 15.90 6.79 -17.65
C LEU A 113 15.58 7.56 -16.36
N SER A 114 14.31 7.61 -15.98
CA SER A 114 13.88 8.26 -14.73
C SER A 114 14.41 7.50 -13.50
N VAL A 115 14.35 6.16 -13.51
CA VAL A 115 14.91 5.30 -12.46
C VAL A 115 16.42 5.48 -12.36
N THR A 116 17.16 5.45 -13.48
CA THR A 116 18.62 5.67 -13.50
C THR A 116 19.01 7.01 -12.89
N ASN A 117 18.25 8.07 -13.16
CA ASN A 117 18.52 9.38 -12.58
C ASN A 117 18.32 9.42 -11.05
N ILE A 118 17.39 8.62 -10.53
CA ILE A 118 17.09 8.55 -9.09
C ILE A 118 18.09 7.64 -8.36
N TYR A 119 18.58 6.60 -9.04
CA TYR A 119 19.50 5.61 -8.49
C TYR A 119 20.84 5.58 -9.27
N PRO A 120 21.60 6.68 -9.31
CA PRO A 120 22.79 6.81 -10.17
C PRO A 120 23.94 5.86 -9.80
N ASN A 121 23.94 5.33 -8.58
CA ASN A 121 24.97 4.42 -8.07
C ASN A 121 24.62 2.93 -8.25
N HIS A 122 23.49 2.62 -8.87
CA HIS A 122 23.08 1.25 -9.18
C HIS A 122 23.27 0.94 -10.67
N PRO A 123 23.34 -0.35 -11.05
CA PRO A 123 23.24 -0.74 -12.45
C PRO A 123 21.94 -0.24 -13.08
N LEU A 124 21.91 -0.25 -14.41
CA LEU A 124 20.68 0.02 -15.16
C LEU A 124 19.54 -0.90 -14.69
N PRO A 125 18.29 -0.40 -14.69
CA PRO A 125 17.18 -1.19 -14.19
C PRO A 125 16.95 -2.45 -15.03
N ILE A 126 16.36 -3.47 -14.41
CA ILE A 126 15.73 -4.59 -15.11
C ILE A 126 14.26 -4.25 -15.31
N VAL A 127 13.73 -4.52 -16.50
CA VAL A 127 12.29 -4.37 -16.79
C VAL A 127 11.65 -5.75 -16.86
N LEU A 128 10.51 -5.90 -16.20
CA LEU A 128 9.69 -7.10 -16.21
C LEU A 128 8.25 -6.75 -16.58
N ILE A 129 7.75 -7.31 -17.67
CA ILE A 129 6.43 -7.01 -18.23
C ILE A 129 5.55 -8.24 -18.13
N PHE A 130 4.42 -8.11 -17.45
CA PHE A 130 3.36 -9.12 -17.43
C PHE A 130 2.29 -8.74 -18.46
N CYS A 131 2.06 -9.62 -19.43
CA CYS A 131 1.03 -9.40 -20.44
C CYS A 131 -0.26 -10.13 -20.08
N VAL A 132 -1.32 -9.36 -19.86
CA VAL A 132 -2.64 -9.89 -19.49
C VAL A 132 -3.38 -10.45 -20.72
N ASP A 133 -3.24 -9.82 -21.89
CA ASP A 133 -3.92 -10.26 -23.12
C ASP A 133 -3.01 -11.17 -23.96
N LYS A 134 -3.34 -12.47 -24.01
CA LYS A 134 -2.62 -13.48 -24.80
C LYS A 134 -2.48 -13.08 -26.29
N ALA A 135 -3.47 -12.38 -26.86
CA ALA A 135 -3.41 -11.95 -28.27
C ALA A 135 -2.40 -10.82 -28.49
N SER A 136 -2.19 -9.95 -27.50
CA SER A 136 -1.23 -8.85 -27.63
C SER A 136 0.22 -9.31 -27.56
N ALA A 137 0.51 -10.38 -26.80
CA ALA A 137 1.86 -10.94 -26.70
C ALA A 137 2.35 -11.54 -28.03
N ARG A 138 1.45 -12.18 -28.81
CA ARG A 138 1.76 -12.80 -30.11
C ARG A 138 2.19 -11.80 -31.19
N ASN A 139 1.65 -10.59 -31.17
CA ASN A 139 1.99 -9.59 -32.19
C ASN A 139 3.40 -8.99 -32.01
N LEU A 140 3.99 -9.13 -30.82
CA LEU A 140 5.35 -8.68 -30.52
C LEU A 140 6.32 -9.82 -30.31
N SER A 141 5.88 -11.08 -30.32
CA SER A 141 6.77 -12.23 -30.11
C SER A 141 7.88 -12.33 -31.14
N THR A 142 7.76 -11.67 -32.31
CA THR A 142 8.83 -11.58 -33.31
C THR A 142 9.96 -10.62 -32.92
N LYS A 143 9.70 -9.68 -32.00
CA LYS A 143 10.70 -8.71 -31.50
C LYS A 143 11.38 -9.17 -30.21
N PHE A 144 10.92 -10.26 -29.61
CA PHE A 144 11.47 -10.80 -28.38
C PHE A 144 12.06 -12.19 -28.65
N GLU A 145 13.26 -12.42 -28.12
CA GLU A 145 13.94 -13.71 -28.21
C GLU A 145 13.59 -14.54 -26.97
N SER A 146 13.39 -15.84 -27.12
CA SER A 146 13.09 -16.71 -25.97
C SER A 146 14.38 -16.97 -25.18
N CYS A 147 14.28 -17.02 -23.86
CA CYS A 147 15.41 -17.42 -23.02
C CYS A 147 15.49 -18.96 -22.98
N ASP A 148 16.67 -19.52 -23.29
CA ASP A 148 16.87 -20.98 -23.36
C ASP A 148 16.52 -21.69 -22.04
N GLU A 149 16.94 -21.11 -20.91
CA GLU A 149 16.69 -21.68 -19.57
C GLU A 149 15.25 -21.50 -19.10
N LYS A 150 14.56 -20.48 -19.61
CA LYS A 150 13.21 -20.07 -19.21
C LYS A 150 12.37 -19.78 -20.46
N PRO A 151 11.78 -20.80 -21.10
CA PRO A 151 11.05 -20.63 -22.37
C PRO A 151 9.83 -19.71 -22.28
N TRP A 152 9.25 -19.58 -21.08
CA TRP A 152 8.16 -18.64 -20.77
C TRP A 152 8.64 -17.20 -20.61
N LEU A 153 9.95 -16.94 -20.54
CA LEU A 153 10.54 -15.61 -20.43
C LEU A 153 11.13 -15.21 -21.78
N LYS A 154 10.72 -14.06 -22.31
CA LYS A 154 11.22 -13.53 -23.58
C LYS A 154 11.95 -12.21 -23.34
N GLN A 155 13.06 -12.00 -24.04
CA GLN A 155 13.93 -10.83 -23.88
C GLN A 155 13.80 -9.87 -25.06
N PHE A 156 13.74 -8.57 -24.75
CA PHE A 156 13.76 -7.49 -25.73
C PHE A 156 15.13 -6.81 -25.78
N PRO A 157 15.63 -6.39 -26.95
CA PRO A 157 16.84 -5.59 -27.06
C PRO A 157 16.75 -4.28 -26.27
N CYS A 158 17.61 -4.11 -25.26
CA CYS A 158 17.51 -2.99 -24.31
C CYS A 158 18.83 -2.27 -24.00
N THR A 159 19.85 -2.47 -24.84
CA THR A 159 21.17 -1.87 -24.66
C THR A 159 21.07 -0.34 -24.54
N GLY A 160 21.68 0.20 -23.49
CA GLY A 160 21.77 1.63 -23.24
C GLY A 160 20.66 2.22 -22.37
N TRP A 161 19.63 1.44 -22.00
CA TRP A 161 18.56 1.95 -21.12
C TRP A 161 18.09 0.95 -20.04
N ALA A 162 18.35 -0.36 -20.18
CA ALA A 162 18.11 -1.36 -19.14
C ALA A 162 19.18 -2.47 -19.17
N THR A 163 19.36 -3.15 -18.04
CA THR A 163 20.21 -4.35 -17.95
C THR A 163 19.57 -5.52 -18.70
N ASN A 164 18.28 -5.75 -18.46
CA ASN A 164 17.45 -6.68 -19.22
C ASN A 164 16.04 -6.11 -19.35
N CYS A 165 15.33 -6.46 -20.42
CA CYS A 165 13.92 -6.19 -20.59
C CYS A 165 13.19 -7.49 -20.92
N TYR A 166 12.39 -7.96 -19.98
CA TYR A 166 11.71 -9.24 -20.06
C TYR A 166 10.20 -9.09 -20.23
N LEU A 167 9.65 -9.96 -21.06
CA LEU A 167 8.23 -10.22 -21.20
C LEU A 167 7.95 -11.64 -20.73
N VAL A 168 7.08 -11.78 -19.73
CA VAL A 168 6.61 -13.11 -19.28
C VAL A 168 5.47 -13.53 -20.21
N SER A 169 5.69 -14.61 -20.95
CA SER A 169 4.82 -15.16 -21.99
C SER A 169 3.99 -16.30 -21.44
N ASN A 170 2.68 -16.28 -21.70
CA ASN A 170 1.75 -17.34 -21.30
C ASN A 170 1.62 -18.47 -22.36
N ASP A 171 2.57 -18.55 -23.30
CA ASP A 171 2.54 -19.47 -24.46
C ASP A 171 3.52 -20.65 -24.26
N ALA A 172 4.01 -20.89 -23.05
CA ALA A 172 4.93 -21.99 -22.80
C ALA A 172 4.21 -23.35 -22.94
N PRO A 173 4.90 -24.37 -23.47
CA PRO A 173 4.34 -25.71 -23.55
C PRO A 173 4.00 -26.22 -22.15
N ASP A 174 2.83 -26.86 -22.04
CA ASP A 174 2.32 -27.53 -20.86
C ASP A 174 3.17 -28.81 -20.65
N ASP A 175 4.38 -28.61 -20.14
CA ASP A 175 5.27 -29.70 -19.72
C ASP A 175 4.93 -29.98 -18.24
N ASP A 176 4.94 -31.23 -17.81
CA ASP A 176 4.68 -31.68 -16.41
C ASP A 176 5.69 -31.14 -15.36
N ARG A 177 6.43 -30.08 -15.70
CA ARG A 177 7.40 -29.41 -14.86
C ARG A 177 6.70 -28.57 -13.81
N ILE A 178 7.34 -28.50 -12.65
CA ILE A 178 6.97 -27.58 -11.58
C ILE A 178 6.91 -26.16 -12.16
N LEU A 179 5.77 -25.51 -11.96
CA LEU A 179 5.53 -24.17 -12.47
C LEU A 179 6.47 -23.17 -11.76
N ASP A 180 7.28 -22.45 -12.54
CA ASP A 180 8.15 -21.42 -11.97
C ASP A 180 7.28 -20.32 -11.31
N PRO A 181 7.63 -19.83 -10.12
CA PRO A 181 6.82 -18.83 -9.42
C PRO A 181 6.57 -17.55 -10.24
N LEU A 182 7.54 -17.11 -11.05
CA LEU A 182 7.38 -15.94 -11.91
C LEU A 182 6.43 -16.22 -13.08
N HIS A 183 6.45 -17.44 -13.62
CA HIS A 183 5.48 -17.88 -14.63
C HIS A 183 4.07 -17.99 -14.02
N ALA A 184 3.95 -18.51 -12.80
CA ALA A 184 2.68 -18.58 -12.05
C ALA A 184 2.05 -17.19 -11.85
N VAL A 185 2.85 -16.16 -11.51
CA VAL A 185 2.36 -14.77 -11.41
C VAL A 185 1.80 -14.28 -12.76
N SER A 186 2.43 -14.64 -13.88
CA SER A 186 1.94 -14.27 -15.21
C SER A 186 0.63 -14.97 -15.58
N LEU A 187 0.51 -16.26 -15.29
CA LEU A 187 -0.72 -17.03 -15.50
C LEU A 187 -1.86 -16.48 -14.64
N PHE A 188 -1.58 -16.20 -13.37
CA PHE A 188 -2.53 -15.56 -12.47
C PHE A 188 -3.10 -14.27 -13.06
N PHE A 189 -2.26 -13.36 -13.55
CA PHE A 189 -2.73 -12.11 -14.16
C PHE A 189 -3.41 -12.28 -15.52
N SER A 190 -3.02 -13.27 -16.32
CA SER A 190 -3.54 -13.42 -17.69
C SER A 190 -4.83 -14.22 -17.79
N GLU A 191 -5.04 -15.20 -16.90
CA GLU A 191 -6.26 -15.99 -16.87
C GLU A 191 -7.44 -15.23 -16.25
N GLN A 192 -7.15 -14.30 -15.33
CA GLN A 192 -8.14 -13.39 -14.72
C GLN A 192 -9.35 -14.14 -14.13
N GLN A 193 -9.13 -15.35 -13.64
CA GLN A 193 -10.21 -16.17 -13.09
C GLN A 193 -10.66 -15.58 -11.75
N PRO A 194 -11.98 -15.52 -11.50
CA PRO A 194 -12.51 -14.99 -10.25
C PRO A 194 -12.26 -15.92 -9.06
N ALA A 195 -12.11 -17.22 -9.29
CA ALA A 195 -11.99 -18.21 -8.24
C ALA A 195 -10.83 -19.17 -8.52
N LEU A 196 -10.21 -19.66 -7.45
CA LEU A 196 -9.05 -20.56 -7.53
C LEU A 196 -9.38 -21.85 -8.32
N HIS A 197 -10.54 -22.47 -8.07
CA HIS A 197 -10.93 -23.72 -8.72
C HIS A 197 -11.09 -23.60 -10.25
N SER A 198 -11.29 -22.39 -10.76
CA SER A 198 -11.42 -22.12 -12.20
C SER A 198 -10.08 -21.87 -12.88
N HIS A 199 -8.99 -21.71 -12.12
CA HIS A 199 -7.65 -21.48 -12.65
C HIS A 199 -7.04 -22.79 -13.15
N SER A 200 -6.33 -22.75 -14.29
CA SER A 200 -5.69 -23.92 -14.91
C SER A 200 -4.80 -24.71 -13.95
N HIS A 201 -4.03 -23.99 -13.14
CA HIS A 201 -3.12 -24.55 -12.13
C HIS A 201 -3.62 -24.35 -10.68
N ALA A 202 -4.90 -24.65 -10.39
CA ALA A 202 -5.49 -24.48 -9.05
C ALA A 202 -4.74 -25.22 -7.91
N HIS A 203 -3.99 -26.27 -8.23
CA HIS A 203 -3.22 -27.05 -7.25
C HIS A 203 -1.84 -26.46 -6.95
N ASP A 204 -1.34 -25.53 -7.77
CA ASP A 204 -0.03 -24.93 -7.61
C ASP A 204 0.04 -24.06 -6.34
N SER A 205 1.12 -24.21 -5.56
CA SER A 205 1.28 -23.50 -4.28
C SER A 205 1.42 -22.00 -4.45
N THR A 206 2.03 -21.54 -5.56
CA THR A 206 2.19 -20.11 -5.85
C THR A 206 0.84 -19.51 -6.22
N ILE A 207 0.09 -20.16 -7.11
CA ILE A 207 -1.27 -19.73 -7.48
C ILE A 207 -2.17 -19.66 -6.25
N LYS A 208 -2.19 -20.70 -5.41
CA LYS A 208 -2.94 -20.70 -4.14
C LYS A 208 -2.56 -19.51 -3.26
N SER A 209 -1.26 -19.23 -3.10
CA SER A 209 -0.77 -18.12 -2.29
C SER A 209 -1.20 -16.76 -2.84
N LEU A 210 -1.22 -16.59 -4.16
CA LEU A 210 -1.70 -15.38 -4.83
C LEU A 210 -3.20 -15.18 -4.63
N TYR A 211 -4.01 -16.25 -4.71
CA TYR A 211 -5.44 -16.19 -4.39
C TYR A 211 -5.71 -15.87 -2.91
N LYS A 212 -4.96 -16.47 -1.97
CA LYS A 212 -5.06 -16.14 -0.54
C LYS A 212 -4.76 -14.65 -0.29
N LEU A 213 -3.72 -14.14 -0.94
CA LEU A 213 -3.31 -12.73 -0.83
C LEU A 213 -4.38 -11.78 -1.37
N ILE A 214 -4.87 -12.01 -2.60
CA ILE A 214 -5.85 -11.11 -3.21
C ILE A 214 -7.22 -11.16 -2.50
N MET A 215 -7.60 -12.31 -1.94
CA MET A 215 -8.78 -12.46 -1.07
C MET A 215 -8.63 -11.59 0.19
N THR A 216 -7.50 -11.70 0.89
CA THR A 216 -7.19 -10.87 2.07
C THR A 216 -7.26 -9.37 1.71
N LEU A 217 -6.66 -8.97 0.59
CA LEU A 217 -6.69 -7.58 0.10
C LEU A 217 -8.11 -7.09 -0.27
N CYS A 218 -9.01 -8.00 -0.63
CA CYS A 218 -10.41 -7.70 -0.92
C CYS A 218 -11.19 -7.47 0.39
N GLU A 219 -11.06 -8.38 1.34
CA GLU A 219 -11.69 -8.31 2.66
C GLU A 219 -11.23 -7.08 3.45
N GLU A 220 -9.94 -6.73 3.38
CA GLU A 220 -9.40 -5.51 3.99
C GLU A 220 -10.04 -4.23 3.42
N ASP A 221 -10.35 -4.22 2.11
CA ASP A 221 -10.98 -3.07 1.46
C ASP A 221 -12.46 -2.95 1.81
N GLU A 222 -13.17 -4.06 1.90
CA GLU A 222 -14.56 -4.08 2.38
C GLU A 222 -14.63 -3.62 3.83
N THR A 223 -13.78 -4.19 4.70
CA THR A 223 -13.68 -3.78 6.10
C THR A 223 -13.33 -2.30 6.25
N TYR A 224 -12.41 -1.78 5.43
CA TYR A 224 -12.08 -0.36 5.41
C TYR A 224 -13.28 0.51 5.02
N LYS A 225 -14.01 0.12 3.96
CA LYS A 225 -15.22 0.84 3.52
C LYS A 225 -16.27 0.86 4.62
N ASP A 226 -16.53 -0.28 5.26
CA ASP A 226 -17.52 -0.38 6.34
C ASP A 226 -17.13 0.49 7.54
N ASN A 227 -15.86 0.44 7.95
CA ASN A 227 -15.34 1.28 9.04
C ASN A 227 -15.40 2.77 8.69
N PHE A 228 -15.10 3.14 7.45
CA PHE A 228 -15.22 4.51 6.97
C PHE A 228 -16.67 5.00 7.03
N LEU A 229 -17.61 4.20 6.49
CA LEU A 229 -19.04 4.53 6.51
C LEU A 229 -19.60 4.64 7.92
N LYS A 230 -19.23 3.71 8.81
CA LYS A 230 -19.58 3.76 10.22
C LYS A 230 -19.06 5.04 10.88
N THR A 231 -17.80 5.39 10.66
CA THR A 231 -17.20 6.62 11.19
C THR A 231 -17.94 7.87 10.70
N ILE A 232 -18.26 7.94 9.41
CA ILE A 232 -19.04 9.05 8.85
C ILE A 232 -20.42 9.14 9.49
N ASN A 233 -21.09 8.01 9.69
CA ASN A 233 -22.39 7.96 10.36
C ASN A 233 -22.30 8.47 11.81
N ASP A 234 -21.34 7.97 12.59
CA ASP A 234 -21.13 8.37 13.99
C ASP A 234 -20.86 9.89 14.10
N VAL A 235 -20.01 10.44 13.22
CA VAL A 235 -19.72 11.88 13.16
C VAL A 235 -20.98 12.66 12.80
N CYS A 236 -21.73 12.24 11.79
CA CYS A 236 -22.95 12.93 11.38
C CYS A 236 -24.04 12.88 12.46
N ASP A 237 -24.21 11.76 13.16
CA ASP A 237 -25.19 11.61 14.24
C ASP A 237 -24.82 12.44 15.48
N THR A 238 -23.53 12.52 15.78
CA THR A 238 -23.00 13.41 16.81
C THR A 238 -23.27 14.87 16.47
N HIS A 239 -22.98 15.28 15.23
CA HIS A 239 -23.26 16.65 14.76
C HIS A 239 -24.75 16.99 14.81
N GLU A 240 -25.62 16.08 14.40
CA GLU A 240 -27.07 16.30 14.43
C GLU A 240 -27.55 16.56 15.87
N THR A 241 -27.06 15.77 16.82
CA THR A 241 -27.36 15.94 18.25
C THR A 241 -26.84 17.29 18.78
N LEU A 242 -25.62 17.68 18.42
CA LEU A 242 -25.03 18.96 18.83
C LEU A 242 -25.77 20.15 18.24
N TYR A 243 -26.11 20.10 16.96
CA TYR A 243 -26.88 21.17 16.32
C TYR A 243 -28.29 21.29 16.90
N HIS A 244 -28.94 20.18 17.25
CA HIS A 244 -30.21 20.22 17.94
C HIS A 244 -30.10 20.94 19.30
N ARG A 245 -29.09 20.58 20.11
CA ARG A 245 -28.81 21.23 21.39
C ARG A 245 -28.50 22.72 21.25
N ILE A 246 -27.69 23.10 20.26
CA ILE A 246 -27.37 24.51 20.00
C ILE A 246 -28.63 25.27 19.61
N TYR A 247 -29.44 24.71 18.70
CA TYR A 247 -30.68 25.34 18.27
C TYR A 247 -31.63 25.58 19.44
N ASP A 248 -31.86 24.55 20.27
CA ASP A 248 -32.72 24.65 21.44
C ASP A 248 -32.22 25.65 22.47
N ALA A 249 -30.90 25.78 22.63
CA ALA A 249 -30.31 26.75 23.56
C ALA A 249 -30.45 28.21 23.10
N ILE A 250 -30.62 28.47 21.80
CA ILE A 250 -30.61 29.85 21.26
C ILE A 250 -31.95 30.31 20.69
N LYS A 251 -32.89 29.40 20.40
CA LYS A 251 -34.13 29.72 19.64
C LYS A 251 -35.02 30.77 20.32
N ASP A 252 -35.03 30.81 21.65
CA ASP A 252 -35.89 31.70 22.44
C ASP A 252 -35.18 33.00 22.89
N ILE A 253 -33.90 33.18 22.54
CA ILE A 253 -33.13 34.36 22.92
C ILE A 253 -33.38 35.49 21.88
N PRO A 254 -33.80 36.71 22.30
CA PRO A 254 -33.98 37.82 21.37
C PRO A 254 -32.69 38.14 20.56
N GLY A 255 -32.84 38.32 19.24
CA GLY A 255 -31.72 38.67 18.35
C GLY A 255 -30.93 37.50 17.74
N THR A 256 -31.22 36.24 18.10
CA THR A 256 -30.46 35.07 17.62
C THR A 256 -31.00 34.44 16.32
N ARG A 257 -32.01 35.05 15.67
CA ARG A 257 -32.64 34.50 14.46
C ARG A 257 -31.65 34.15 13.34
N LYS A 258 -30.58 34.94 13.18
CA LYS A 258 -29.51 34.66 12.20
C LYS A 258 -28.73 33.40 12.57
N ALA A 259 -28.41 33.22 13.85
CA ALA A 259 -27.71 32.04 14.34
C ALA A 259 -28.57 30.78 14.18
N CYS A 260 -29.88 30.84 14.48
CA CYS A 260 -30.81 29.75 14.24
C CYS A 260 -30.80 29.28 12.78
N LYS A 261 -30.85 30.21 11.82
CA LYS A 261 -30.75 29.91 10.38
C LYS A 261 -29.43 29.26 9.99
N ILE A 262 -28.32 29.65 10.62
CA ILE A 262 -27.00 29.04 10.37
C ILE A 262 -26.98 27.60 10.87
N VAL A 263 -27.51 27.35 12.07
CA VAL A 263 -27.59 26.00 12.66
C VAL A 263 -28.47 25.08 11.79
N GLU A 264 -29.63 25.55 11.32
CA GLU A 264 -30.48 24.78 10.40
C GLU A 264 -29.76 24.45 9.08
N ARG A 265 -29.02 25.42 8.50
CA ARG A 265 -28.21 25.16 7.31
C ARG A 265 -27.11 24.12 7.57
N ALA A 266 -26.47 24.16 8.73
CA ALA A 266 -25.46 23.18 9.13
C ALA A 266 -26.07 21.77 9.26
N ARG A 267 -27.27 21.65 9.86
CA ARG A 267 -28.04 20.39 9.92
C ARG A 267 -28.38 19.84 8.54
N GLN A 268 -28.88 20.71 7.65
CA GLN A 268 -29.19 20.33 6.27
C GLN A 268 -27.95 19.84 5.52
N TYR A 269 -26.82 20.53 5.69
CA TYR A 269 -25.55 20.10 5.10
C TYR A 269 -25.10 18.74 5.66
N ASN A 270 -25.11 18.57 6.98
CA ASN A 270 -24.75 17.32 7.65
C ASN A 270 -25.62 16.15 7.19
N THR A 271 -26.94 16.37 7.05
CA THR A 271 -27.87 15.38 6.49
C THR A 271 -27.52 15.02 5.04
N LYS A 272 -27.16 16.00 4.21
CA LYS A 272 -26.73 15.75 2.82
C LYS A 272 -25.44 14.92 2.76
N VAL A 273 -24.46 15.25 3.61
CA VAL A 273 -23.21 14.47 3.72
C VAL A 273 -23.52 13.04 4.15
N LYS A 274 -24.30 12.84 5.21
CA LYS A 274 -24.68 11.50 5.69
C LYS A 274 -25.36 10.68 4.59
N ARG A 275 -26.35 11.26 3.90
CA ARG A 275 -27.07 10.58 2.81
C ARG A 275 -26.15 10.22 1.64
N LYS A 276 -25.28 11.15 1.25
CA LYS A 276 -24.34 10.95 0.13
C LYS A 276 -23.42 9.74 0.36
N PHE A 277 -23.01 9.49 1.61
CA PHE A 277 -22.14 8.35 1.93
C PHE A 277 -22.91 7.10 2.37
N SER A 278 -24.12 7.22 2.93
CA SER A 278 -24.93 6.07 3.38
C SER A 278 -25.68 5.36 2.26
N MET A 279 -26.03 6.06 1.19
CA MET A 279 -26.62 5.42 0.01
C MET A 279 -25.49 4.81 -0.81
N VAL A 280 -25.34 3.49 -0.70
CA VAL A 280 -24.67 2.68 -1.72
C VAL A 280 -25.24 3.10 -3.07
N GLU A 281 -24.39 3.60 -3.95
CA GLU A 281 -24.72 4.23 -5.22
C GLU A 281 -25.81 3.48 -6.01
N THR A 282 -26.97 4.11 -6.22
CA THR A 282 -27.79 3.85 -7.42
C THR A 282 -27.89 5.05 -8.35
N ASP A 283 -27.37 6.22 -7.97
CA ASP A 283 -27.31 7.35 -8.89
C ASP A 283 -25.85 7.74 -9.17
N SER A 284 -25.48 7.44 -10.41
CA SER A 284 -24.30 7.86 -11.15
C SER A 284 -24.17 9.39 -11.16
N ASP A 285 -23.77 10.00 -10.05
CA ASP A 285 -23.26 11.38 -10.02
C ASP A 285 -21.84 11.41 -9.43
N SER A 286 -20.89 11.27 -10.33
CA SER A 286 -19.45 11.10 -10.14
C SER A 286 -18.74 12.38 -9.68
N SER A 287 -19.16 12.97 -8.55
CA SER A 287 -18.60 14.27 -8.14
C SER A 287 -17.69 14.26 -6.92
N LEU A 288 -17.52 13.18 -6.15
CA LEU A 288 -16.48 13.17 -5.11
C LEU A 288 -15.84 11.78 -4.93
N GLU A 289 -14.54 11.73 -5.17
CA GLU A 289 -13.66 10.62 -4.80
C GLU A 289 -13.73 10.38 -3.29
N LEU A 290 -13.67 9.10 -2.88
CA LEU A 290 -13.31 8.75 -1.51
C LEU A 290 -12.03 9.52 -1.14
N PRO A 291 -11.92 10.10 0.07
CA PRO A 291 -10.67 10.69 0.49
C PRO A 291 -9.58 9.64 0.29
N ALA A 292 -8.47 10.04 -0.37
CA ALA A 292 -7.34 9.15 -0.58
C ALA A 292 -7.05 8.43 0.74
N LYS A 293 -6.76 7.11 0.66
CA LYS A 293 -6.19 6.38 1.79
C LYS A 293 -4.91 7.11 2.16
N LEU A 294 -5.01 8.08 3.07
CA LEU A 294 -3.85 8.67 3.66
C LEU A 294 -3.25 7.51 4.45
N PRO A 295 -2.01 7.08 4.16
CA PRO A 295 -1.34 6.20 5.08
C PRO A 295 -1.50 6.82 6.46
N MET A 296 -1.84 6.02 7.47
CA MET A 296 -1.54 6.44 8.83
C MET A 296 -0.04 6.68 8.81
N VAL A 297 0.37 7.93 8.64
CA VAL A 297 1.71 8.37 8.92
C VAL A 297 1.81 8.30 10.44
N SER A 298 1.94 7.08 10.97
CA SER A 298 2.95 6.87 11.98
C SER A 298 4.22 7.34 11.31
N LYS A 299 4.59 8.60 11.56
CA LYS A 299 5.87 9.16 11.11
C LYS A 299 6.88 8.06 11.36
N ALA A 300 7.40 7.51 10.27
CA ALA A 300 8.49 6.57 10.30
C ALA A 300 9.51 7.19 11.24
N THR A 301 9.82 6.45 12.29
CA THR A 301 10.66 6.88 13.38
C THR A 301 12.07 7.05 12.81
N GLU A 302 12.36 8.22 12.25
CA GLU A 302 13.72 8.75 12.21
C GLU A 302 14.19 8.72 13.66
N ALA A 303 15.05 7.75 13.99
CA ALA A 303 15.62 7.46 15.32
C ALA A 303 15.27 8.54 16.36
N SER A 304 14.04 8.50 16.87
CA SER A 304 13.57 9.52 17.79
C SER A 304 14.12 9.11 19.14
N ALA A 305 14.75 10.06 19.84
CA ALA A 305 15.22 9.83 21.19
C ALA A 305 14.16 9.09 22.02
N THR A 306 14.61 8.04 22.71
CA THR A 306 13.73 7.22 23.53
C THR A 306 13.07 8.11 24.59
N PRO A 307 11.82 7.83 24.99
CA PRO A 307 11.17 8.53 26.11
C PRO A 307 12.06 8.64 27.36
N GLU A 308 12.93 7.66 27.60
CA GLU A 308 13.89 7.60 28.69
C GLU A 308 15.00 8.68 28.55
N GLN A 309 15.54 8.89 27.35
CA GLN A 309 16.52 9.95 27.06
C GLN A 309 15.92 11.35 27.26
N GLU A 310 14.69 11.54 26.80
CA GLU A 310 13.94 12.78 26.99
C GLU A 310 13.67 13.08 28.47
N ILE A 311 13.31 12.07 29.26
CA ILE A 311 13.13 12.21 30.72
C ILE A 311 14.46 12.52 31.42
N ALA A 312 15.54 11.84 31.04
CA ALA A 312 16.87 12.08 31.61
C ALA A 312 17.35 13.51 31.35
N PHE A 313 17.14 14.03 30.14
CA PHE A 313 17.45 15.41 29.80
C PHE A 313 16.66 16.40 30.66
N ILE A 314 15.34 16.23 30.78
CA ILE A 314 14.51 17.14 31.58
C ILE A 314 14.94 17.14 33.06
N ARG A 315 15.32 15.97 33.59
CA ARG A 315 15.87 15.85 34.96
C ARG A 315 17.19 16.60 35.10
N HIS A 316 18.11 16.43 34.16
CA HIS A 316 19.39 17.14 34.17
C HIS A 316 19.20 18.66 34.08
N TYR A 317 18.35 19.10 33.15
CA TYR A 317 18.00 20.50 32.98
C TYR A 317 17.38 21.09 34.24
N ARG A 318 16.46 20.38 34.91
CA ARG A 318 15.88 20.82 36.19
C ARG A 318 16.90 20.89 37.32
N LYS A 319 17.83 19.92 37.40
CA LYS A 319 18.85 19.88 38.46
C LYS A 319 19.80 21.09 38.40
N ASN A 320 20.04 21.61 37.21
CA ASN A 320 20.95 22.74 36.98
C ASN A 320 20.23 24.10 36.95
N LEU A 321 18.92 24.15 37.23
CA LEU A 321 18.12 25.36 37.14
C LEU A 321 17.82 25.94 38.53
N ILE A 322 18.13 27.23 38.70
CA ILE A 322 17.75 27.99 39.90
C ILE A 322 16.43 28.69 39.60
N GLY A 323 15.35 28.28 40.28
CA GLY A 323 14.02 28.89 40.16
C GLY A 323 12.99 28.03 39.43
N LYS A 324 11.99 28.68 38.81
CA LYS A 324 10.87 27.98 38.16
C LYS A 324 11.27 27.47 36.78
N MET A 325 10.82 26.26 36.46
CA MET A 325 11.03 25.61 35.16
C MET A 325 10.52 26.47 33.99
N ASN A 326 11.43 26.83 33.08
CA ASN A 326 11.06 27.45 31.81
C ASN A 326 10.96 26.37 30.72
N TRP A 327 9.72 25.97 30.42
CA TRP A 327 9.45 24.89 29.47
C TRP A 327 9.75 25.22 28.02
N ASN A 328 9.72 26.51 27.65
CA ASN A 328 10.12 26.93 26.31
C ASN A 328 11.65 26.84 26.16
N ASP A 329 12.41 27.29 27.16
CA ASP A 329 13.89 27.18 27.13
C ASP A 329 14.34 25.71 27.18
N CYS A 330 13.70 24.87 28.01
CA CYS A 330 13.94 23.43 28.03
C CYS A 330 13.68 22.77 26.66
N LEU A 331 12.61 23.18 25.96
CA LEU A 331 12.29 22.65 24.64
C LEU A 331 13.34 23.07 23.62
N THR A 332 13.71 24.36 23.58
CA THR A 332 14.73 24.88 22.65
C THR A 332 16.06 24.17 22.81
N ARG A 333 16.52 23.95 24.06
CA ARG A 333 17.78 23.23 24.31
C ARG A 333 17.70 21.75 23.96
N GLY A 334 16.59 21.09 24.24
CA GLY A 334 16.43 19.70 23.85
C GLY A 334 16.33 19.52 22.34
N HIS A 335 15.70 20.46 21.61
CA HIS A 335 15.73 20.47 20.14
C HIS A 335 17.16 20.60 19.60
N ALA A 336 17.99 21.43 20.24
CA ALA A 336 19.41 21.56 19.86
C ALA A 336 20.21 20.26 20.06
N GLU A 337 19.79 19.38 20.98
CA GLU A 337 20.36 18.04 21.20
C GLU A 337 19.60 16.93 20.44
N GLY A 338 18.70 17.29 19.52
CA GLY A 338 17.92 16.34 18.73
C GLY A 338 16.80 15.61 19.49
N LEU A 339 16.51 16.02 20.73
CA LEU A 339 15.42 15.54 21.58
C LEU A 339 14.13 16.31 21.29
N PHE A 340 12.98 15.83 21.79
CA PHE A 340 11.68 16.53 21.73
C PHE A 340 11.15 16.89 20.34
N LYS A 341 11.61 16.21 19.28
CA LYS A 341 11.13 16.42 17.90
C LYS A 341 9.61 16.30 17.75
N ARG A 342 8.95 15.57 18.67
CA ARG A 342 7.49 15.39 18.74
C ARG A 342 6.73 16.54 19.40
N TYR A 343 7.43 17.50 20.01
CA TYR A 343 6.82 18.65 20.69
C TYR A 343 7.18 19.95 19.98
N SER A 344 6.18 20.73 19.60
CA SER A 344 6.35 22.02 18.93
C SER A 344 6.26 23.22 19.88
N THR A 345 5.78 23.01 21.12
CA THR A 345 5.58 24.09 22.10
C THR A 345 5.95 23.65 23.51
N GLY A 346 6.50 24.55 24.34
CA GLY A 346 6.82 24.24 25.74
C GLY A 346 5.59 23.84 26.56
N ASN A 347 4.39 24.30 26.18
CA ASN A 347 3.13 23.87 26.80
C ASN A 347 2.83 22.38 26.54
N SER A 348 3.08 21.88 25.32
CA SER A 348 2.92 20.45 25.01
C SER A 348 3.92 19.58 25.77
N LEU A 349 5.17 20.06 25.91
CA LEU A 349 6.20 19.41 26.71
C LEU A 349 5.82 19.37 28.21
N ARG A 350 5.31 20.49 28.75
CA ARG A 350 4.81 20.60 30.12
C ARG A 350 3.61 19.68 30.38
N ALA A 351 2.68 19.57 29.44
CA ALA A 351 1.51 18.71 29.60
C ALA A 351 1.91 17.22 29.68
N ASN A 352 2.92 16.81 28.91
CA ASN A 352 3.36 15.42 28.86
C ASN A 352 4.28 15.03 30.03
N PHE A 353 5.22 15.89 30.41
CA PHE A 353 6.22 15.59 31.44
C PHE A 353 5.98 16.30 32.78
N GLY A 354 5.14 17.34 32.85
CA GLY A 354 5.00 18.17 34.04
C GLY A 354 4.48 17.46 35.28
N SER A 355 3.69 16.39 35.12
CA SER A 355 3.27 15.52 36.24
C SER A 355 4.37 14.54 36.66
N ARG A 356 5.15 14.02 35.70
CA ARG A 356 6.20 13.01 35.92
C ARG A 356 7.44 13.54 36.68
N ILE A 357 7.59 14.87 36.76
CA ILE A 357 8.67 15.51 37.54
C ILE A 357 8.15 16.08 38.87
N LYS A 358 6.85 15.97 39.18
CA LYS A 358 6.30 16.42 40.47
C LYS A 358 6.19 15.30 41.51
N ASN A 359 6.23 14.03 41.08
CA ASN A 359 5.99 12.88 41.94
C ASN A 359 7.27 12.12 42.37
N GLN A 360 8.45 12.74 42.27
CA GLN A 360 9.70 12.25 42.86
C GLN A 360 10.55 13.41 43.36
#